data_AF-A0A349HFE5-F1
#
_entry.id   AF-A0A349HFE5-F1
#
_cell.length_a   1.000
_cell.length_b   1.000
_cell.length_c   1.000
_cell.angle_alpha   90.00
_cell.angle_beta   90.00
_cell.angle_gamma   90.00
#
_symmetry.space_group_name_H-M   'P 1'
#
loop_
_entity.id
_entity.type
_entity.pdbx_description
1 polymer ?
#
loop_
_entity_poly.entity_id
_entity_poly.type
_entity_poly.pdbx_seq_one_letter_code
_entity_poly.pdbx_strand_id
1 'polypeptide(L)'
;MAVSIFDLGLSVEANSLFLLIEGMLGTKIDPDKNCKAVPGSVTIERCLEKWNGEENDFLVAMKELVDAGILTEKNSELRVNAPENWKKK
;
A
#
# COMPACT_ATOMS: atom_id res chain seq x y z
N MET A 1 13.58 15.06 -6.44
CA MET A 1 13.37 14.72 -5.02
C MET A 1 12.49 13.50 -4.99
N ALA A 2 12.88 12.42 -4.30
CA ALA A 2 12.03 11.25 -4.16
C ALA A 2 10.78 11.68 -3.38
N VAL A 3 9.62 11.65 -4.04
CA VAL A 3 8.35 11.97 -3.38
C VAL A 3 8.11 10.86 -2.37
N SER A 4 8.16 11.22 -1.10
CA SER A 4 7.83 10.29 -0.03
C SER A 4 6.34 10.36 0.25
N ILE A 5 5.72 9.23 0.59
CA ILE A 5 4.31 9.23 0.96
C ILE A 5 4.02 10.16 2.15
N PHE A 6 5.01 10.35 3.03
CA PHE A 6 4.96 11.27 4.16
C PHE A 6 4.85 12.75 3.75
N ASP A 7 5.22 13.10 2.51
CA ASP A 7 5.14 14.47 1.99
C ASP A 7 3.72 14.82 1.50
N LEU A 8 2.85 13.81 1.32
CA LEU A 8 1.49 13.98 0.77
C LEU A 8 0.47 14.45 1.81
N GLY A 9 0.87 14.60 3.09
CA GLY A 9 -0.02 15.04 4.16
C GLY A 9 -1.13 14.04 4.51
N LEU A 10 -0.87 12.74 4.31
CA LEU A 10 -1.77 11.65 4.66
C LEU A 10 -1.72 11.30 6.14
N SER A 11 -2.79 10.70 6.64
CA SER A 11 -2.86 10.17 8.01
C SER A 11 -1.76 9.13 8.29
N VAL A 12 -1.41 8.98 9.57
CA VAL A 12 -0.35 8.05 10.01
C VAL A 12 -0.71 6.61 9.68
N GLU A 13 -2.01 6.30 9.75
CA GLU A 13 -2.66 5.05 9.43
C GLU A 13 -2.51 4.74 7.93
N ALA A 14 -2.75 5.72 7.06
CA ALA A 14 -2.53 5.60 5.61
C ALA A 14 -1.06 5.34 5.27
N ASN A 15 -0.13 6.06 5.90
CA ASN A 15 1.31 5.82 5.72
C ASN A 15 1.72 4.41 6.19
N SER A 16 1.18 3.97 7.33
CA SER A 16 1.45 2.64 7.89
C SER A 16 0.89 1.53 7.01
N LEU A 17 -0.34 1.69 6.52
CA LEU A 17 -0.98 0.75 5.60
C LEU A 17 -0.23 0.65 4.28
N PHE A 18 0.25 1.78 3.74
CA PHE A 18 1.07 1.77 2.53
C PHE A 18 2.38 0.98 2.72
N LEU A 19 3.09 1.17 3.83
CA LEU A 19 4.32 0.43 4.12
C LEU A 19 4.06 -1.08 4.26
N LEU A 20 2.92 -1.45 4.86
CA LEU A 20 2.48 -2.83 4.99
C LEU A 20 2.20 -3.44 3.60
N ILE A 21 1.51 -2.72 2.72
CA ILE A 21 1.22 -3.15 1.33
C ILE A 21 2.51 -3.25 0.50
N GLU A 22 3.41 -2.27 0.57
CA GLU A 22 4.73 -2.32 -0.09
C GLU A 22 5.57 -3.51 0.41
N GLY A 23 5.55 -3.77 1.72
CA GLY A 23 6.22 -4.92 2.31
C GLY A 23 5.66 -6.26 1.81
N MET A 24 4.36 -6.33 1.55
CA MET A 24 3.71 -7.52 0.99
C MET A 24 3.93 -7.68 -0.51
N LEU A 25 3.97 -6.58 -1.27
CA LEU A 25 4.27 -6.60 -2.71
C LEU A 25 5.71 -7.05 -2.99
N GLY A 26 6.60 -6.98 -1.99
CA GLY A 26 7.97 -7.46 -2.12
C GLY A 26 8.80 -6.62 -3.11
N THR A 27 8.39 -5.39 -3.40
CA THR A 27 9.05 -4.47 -4.37
C THR A 27 10.51 -4.14 -4.01
N LYS A 28 10.97 -4.48 -2.79
CA LYS A 28 12.37 -4.38 -2.34
C LYS A 28 13.03 -5.72 -1.99
N ILE A 29 12.35 -6.85 -2.22
CA ILE A 29 12.89 -8.17 -1.94
C ILE A 29 13.59 -8.66 -3.20
N ASP A 30 14.92 -8.68 -3.18
CA ASP A 30 15.77 -9.30 -4.20
C ASP A 30 15.22 -10.70 -4.56
N PRO A 31 14.66 -10.91 -5.76
CA PRO A 31 14.10 -12.21 -6.15
C PRO A 31 15.19 -13.28 -6.22
N ASP A 32 16.44 -12.88 -6.43
CA ASP A 32 17.63 -13.74 -6.49
C ASP A 32 17.98 -14.35 -5.11
N LYS A 33 17.60 -13.67 -4.00
CA LYS A 33 17.89 -14.14 -2.63
C LYS A 33 16.72 -14.83 -1.94
N ASN A 34 15.51 -14.80 -2.49
CA ASN A 34 14.33 -15.38 -1.84
C ASN A 34 13.44 -16.15 -2.82
N CYS A 35 13.83 -17.38 -3.11
CA CYS A 35 13.20 -18.31 -4.06
C CYS A 35 11.80 -18.85 -3.64
N LYS A 36 11.03 -18.14 -2.81
CA LYS A 36 9.69 -18.56 -2.35
C LYS A 36 8.64 -17.45 -2.23
N ALA A 37 9.00 -16.18 -2.41
CA ALA A 37 8.03 -15.10 -2.42
C ALA A 37 7.38 -15.05 -3.80
N VAL A 38 6.32 -15.84 -4.00
CA VAL A 38 5.43 -15.65 -5.15
C VAL A 38 4.95 -14.20 -5.06
N PRO A 39 5.08 -13.37 -6.12
CA PRO A 39 4.48 -12.04 -6.15
C PRO A 39 2.96 -12.25 -6.07
N GLY A 40 2.48 -12.32 -4.84
CA GLY A 40 1.10 -12.56 -4.52
C GLY A 40 0.36 -11.27 -4.72
N SER A 41 -0.71 -11.32 -5.48
CA SER A 41 -1.73 -10.29 -5.49
C SER A 41 -2.03 -9.85 -4.06
N VAL A 42 -1.73 -8.59 -3.74
CA VAL A 42 -2.09 -8.04 -2.44
C VAL A 42 -3.57 -7.72 -2.50
N THR A 43 -4.38 -8.45 -1.73
CA THR A 43 -5.82 -8.21 -1.63
C THR A 43 -6.14 -7.48 -0.34
N ILE A 44 -7.31 -6.84 -0.30
CA ILE A 44 -7.81 -6.15 0.89
C ILE A 44 -7.88 -7.10 2.07
N GLU A 45 -8.42 -8.31 1.86
CA GLU A 45 -8.55 -9.34 2.89
C GLU A 45 -7.20 -9.67 3.54
N ARG A 46 -6.13 -9.86 2.74
CA ARG A 46 -4.79 -10.11 3.28
C ARG A 46 -4.19 -8.94 4.04
N CYS A 47 -4.52 -7.71 3.62
CA CYS A 47 -4.08 -6.53 4.35
C CYS A 47 -4.82 -6.41 5.68
N LEU A 48 -6.11 -6.71 5.69
CA LEU A 48 -6.95 -6.75 6.89
C LEU A 48 -6.44 -7.80 7.88
N GLU A 49 -6.11 -9.01 7.41
CA GLU A 49 -5.54 -10.08 8.25
C GLU A 49 -4.21 -9.70 8.92
N LYS A 50 -3.42 -8.84 8.28
CA LYS A 50 -2.14 -8.35 8.83
C LYS A 50 -2.26 -7.02 9.56
N TRP A 51 -3.41 -6.36 9.45
CA TRP A 51 -3.68 -5.09 10.11
C TRP A 51 -3.96 -5.36 11.59
N ASN A 52 -3.12 -4.81 12.47
CA ASN A 52 -3.28 -4.93 13.92
C ASN A 52 -4.14 -3.79 14.52
N GLY A 53 -4.76 -2.94 13.69
CA GLY A 53 -5.61 -1.84 14.13
C GLY A 53 -7.09 -2.12 13.95
N GLU A 54 -7.94 -1.11 14.17
CA GLU A 54 -9.37 -1.23 13.93
C GLU A 54 -9.66 -1.32 12.42
N GLU A 55 -10.68 -2.12 12.06
CA GLU A 55 -11.14 -2.25 10.66
C GLU A 55 -11.60 -0.90 10.10
N ASN A 56 -12.20 -0.05 10.93
CA ASN A 56 -12.63 1.28 10.51
C ASN A 56 -11.44 2.17 10.11
N ASP A 57 -10.35 2.16 10.89
CA ASP A 57 -9.12 2.90 10.55
C ASP A 57 -8.49 2.37 9.28
N PHE A 58 -8.51 1.04 9.07
CA PHE A 58 -8.05 0.44 7.84
C PHE A 58 -8.83 0.96 6.62
N LEU A 59 -10.16 1.00 6.70
CA LEU A 59 -11.02 1.47 5.60
C LEU A 59 -10.81 2.95 5.31
N VAL A 60 -10.63 3.78 6.35
CA VAL A 60 -10.31 5.20 6.21
C VAL A 60 -8.95 5.39 5.55
N ALA A 61 -7.92 4.71 6.04
CA ALA A 61 -6.57 4.74 5.50
C ALA A 61 -6.54 4.28 4.03
N MET A 62 -7.22 3.19 3.71
CA MET A 62 -7.31 2.67 2.34
C MET A 62 -7.98 3.68 1.42
N LYS A 63 -9.09 4.29 1.87
CA LYS A 63 -9.79 5.32 1.11
C LYS A 63 -8.92 6.56 0.87
N GLU A 64 -8.14 7.00 1.85
CA GLU A 64 -7.18 8.10 1.69
C GLU A 64 -6.12 7.76 0.64
N LEU A 65 -5.55 6.55 0.68
CA LEU A 65 -4.55 6.11 -0.29
C LEU A 65 -5.12 6.01 -1.71
N VAL A 66 -6.37 5.56 -1.86
CA VAL A 66 -7.06 5.52 -3.16
C VAL A 66 -7.38 6.92 -3.65
N ASP A 67 -7.88 7.81 -2.77
CA ASP A 67 -8.18 9.19 -3.14
C ASP A 67 -6.93 9.96 -3.55
N ALA A 68 -5.81 9.72 -2.87
CA ALA A 68 -4.49 10.25 -3.21
C ALA A 68 -3.89 9.64 -4.50
N GLY A 69 -4.55 8.66 -5.11
CA GLY A 69 -4.06 7.99 -6.33
C GLY A 69 -2.83 7.12 -6.08
N ILE A 70 -2.59 6.71 -4.84
CA ILE A 70 -1.45 5.86 -4.44
C ILE A 70 -1.80 4.40 -4.62
N LEU A 71 -3.01 4.02 -4.22
CA LEU A 71 -3.54 2.68 -4.42
C LEU A 71 -4.62 2.69 -5.50
N THR A 72 -4.60 1.65 -6.32
CA THR A 72 -5.70 1.31 -7.21
C THR A 72 -6.22 -0.06 -6.83
N GLU A 73 -7.51 -0.14 -6.53
CA GLU A 73 -8.21 -1.41 -6.38
C GLU A 73 -8.72 -1.87 -7.76
N LYS A 74 -8.38 -3.09 -8.17
CA LYS A 74 -8.91 -3.70 -9.39
C LYS A 74 -9.19 -5.18 -9.15
N ASN A 75 -10.46 -5.59 -9.24
CA ASN A 75 -10.90 -6.97 -8.97
C ASN A 75 -10.43 -7.50 -7.60
N SER A 76 -10.61 -6.70 -6.54
CA SER A 76 -10.14 -7.01 -5.17
C SER A 76 -8.62 -7.09 -4.98
N GLU A 77 -7.82 -6.81 -6.01
CA GLU A 77 -6.37 -6.64 -5.91
C GLU A 77 -6.01 -5.16 -5.71
N LEU A 78 -5.17 -4.89 -4.71
CA LEU A 78 -4.55 -3.60 -4.45
C LEU A 78 -3.23 -3.51 -5.23
N ARG A 79 -3.11 -2.45 -6.03
CA ARG A 79 -1.87 -2.11 -6.74
C ARG A 79 -1.38 -0.75 -6.30
N VAL A 80 -0.11 -0.68 -5.91
CA VAL A 80 0.58 0.59 -5.66
C VAL A 80 0.94 1.23 -6.99
N ASN A 81 0.44 2.44 -7.22
CA ASN A 81 0.78 3.26 -8.37
C ASN A 81 2.17 3.86 -8.20
N ALA A 82 2.83 4.14 -9.32
CA ALA A 82 4.12 4.83 -9.30
C ALA A 82 4.01 6.24 -8.69
N PRO A 83 5.03 6.75 -7.97
CA PRO A 83 5.01 8.06 -7.31
C PRO A 83 4.73 9.26 -8.21
N GLU A 84 4.93 9.09 -9.52
CA GLU A 84 4.58 10.08 -10.55
C GLU A 84 3.06 10.28 -10.72
N ASN A 85 2.26 9.26 -10.41
CA ASN A 85 0.80 9.26 -10.54
C ASN A 85 0.08 9.65 -9.24
N TRP A 86 0.81 9.83 -8.15
CA TRP A 86 0.24 10.26 -6.88
C TRP A 86 -0.25 11.70 -7.02
N LYS A 87 -1.45 11.99 -6.48
CA LYS A 87 -1.98 13.35 -6.42
C LYS A 87 -1.08 14.17 -5.51
N LYS A 88 -0.18 14.94 -6.12
CA LYS A 88 0.61 15.95 -5.43
C LYS A 88 -0.31 17.12 -5.13
N LYS A 89 -0.40 17.49 -3.86
CA LYS A 89 -1.21 18.62 -3.40
C LYS A 89 -0.53 19.94 -3.74
#